data_AF-A0A6P2D9M6-F1
#
_entry.id   AF-A0A6P2D9M6-F1
#
_cell.length_a   1.000
_cell.length_b   1.000
_cell.length_c   1.000
_cell.angle_alpha   90.00
_cell.angle_beta   90.00
_cell.angle_gamma   90.00
#
_symmetry.space_group_name_H-M   'P 1'
#
loop_
_entity.id
_entity.type
_entity.pdbx_description
1 polymer ?
#
loop_
_entity_poly.entity_id
_entity_poly.type
_entity_poly.pdbx_seq_one_letter_code
_entity_poly.pdbx_strand_id
1 'polypeptide(L)'
;MAKSPKKKPAAKPKTKLDLNQLAARIVAEATGAAEKTPDRDVGKDPSAVARGAVGGLKGGKARAKSMTKKQRTASAKKASAARWGKEGASDAHGSES
;
A
#
# COMPACT_ATOMS: atom_id res chain seq x y z
N MET A 1 -27.09 2.57 -25.00
CA MET A 1 -26.35 3.37 -23.99
C MET A 1 -24.89 2.92 -23.98
N ALA A 2 -23.99 3.69 -24.58
CA ALA A 2 -22.56 3.35 -24.62
C ALA A 2 -21.93 3.53 -23.23
N LYS A 3 -21.18 2.52 -22.75
CA LYS A 3 -20.44 2.59 -21.48
C LYS A 3 -19.26 3.55 -21.66
N SER A 4 -19.26 4.66 -20.92
CA SER A 4 -18.13 5.60 -20.88
C SER A 4 -16.81 4.89 -20.50
N PRO A 5 -15.69 5.16 -21.18
CA PRO A 5 -14.42 4.52 -20.88
C PRO A 5 -13.90 4.97 -19.51
N LYS A 6 -13.71 4.00 -18.59
CA LYS A 6 -13.15 4.28 -17.26
C LYS A 6 -11.68 4.70 -17.39
N LYS A 7 -11.38 5.96 -17.04
CA LYS A 7 -10.00 6.49 -16.97
C LYS A 7 -9.18 5.64 -16.00
N LYS A 8 -8.13 4.95 -16.50
CA LYS A 8 -7.24 4.14 -15.67
C LYS A 8 -6.58 5.05 -14.61
N PRO A 9 -6.49 4.61 -13.34
CA PRO A 9 -5.84 5.41 -12.32
C PRO A 9 -4.35 5.60 -12.66
N ALA A 10 -3.83 6.80 -12.40
CA ALA A 10 -2.42 7.11 -12.64
C ALA A 10 -1.51 6.09 -11.95
N ALA A 11 -0.57 5.51 -12.70
CA ALA A 11 0.42 4.60 -12.16
C ALA A 11 1.33 5.35 -11.19
N LYS A 12 1.62 4.74 -10.04
CA LYS A 12 2.52 5.36 -9.06
C LYS A 12 3.92 5.46 -9.65
N PRO A 13 4.62 6.60 -9.51
CA PRO A 13 6.03 6.69 -9.89
C PRO A 13 6.82 5.67 -9.07
N LYS A 14 7.67 4.89 -9.76
CA LYS A 14 8.39 3.74 -9.20
C LYS A 14 9.60 4.15 -8.35
N THR A 15 9.98 5.42 -8.34
CA THR A 15 11.19 5.92 -7.67
C THR A 15 10.84 6.78 -6.46
N LYS A 16 11.55 6.59 -5.36
CA LYS A 16 11.48 7.46 -4.20
C LYS A 16 12.38 8.67 -4.47
N LEU A 17 11.81 9.87 -4.43
CA LEU A 17 12.56 11.12 -4.58
C LEU A 17 13.54 11.26 -3.40
N ASP A 18 14.70 11.88 -3.63
CA ASP A 18 15.57 12.28 -2.53
C ASP A 18 14.94 13.41 -1.70
N LEU A 19 15.53 13.72 -0.55
CA LEU A 19 14.98 14.71 0.38
C LEU A 19 14.87 16.12 -0.24
N ASN A 20 15.88 16.54 -1.01
CA ASN A 20 15.94 17.85 -1.63
C ASN A 20 14.92 17.97 -2.77
N GLN A 21 14.82 16.91 -3.58
CA GLN A 21 13.82 16.79 -4.64
C GLN A 21 12.39 16.79 -4.07
N LEU A 22 12.16 16.10 -2.95
CA LEU A 22 10.87 16.10 -2.26
C LEU A 22 10.54 17.49 -1.72
N ALA A 23 11.50 18.16 -1.07
CA ALA A 23 11.33 19.51 -0.56
C ALA A 23 10.97 20.49 -1.68
N ALA A 24 11.74 20.47 -2.78
CA ALA A 24 11.47 21.29 -3.96
C ALA A 24 10.07 21.02 -4.55
N ARG A 25 9.69 19.74 -4.63
CA ARG A 25 8.36 19.34 -5.11
C ARG A 25 7.23 19.85 -4.22
N ILE A 26 7.36 19.73 -2.90
CA ILE A 26 6.35 20.21 -1.95
C ILE A 26 6.18 21.72 -2.10
N VAL A 27 7.29 22.48 -2.20
CA VAL A 27 7.24 23.93 -2.43
C VAL A 27 6.53 24.23 -3.74
N ALA A 28 6.90 23.57 -4.83
CA ALA A 28 6.27 23.78 -6.14
C ALA A 28 4.77 23.44 -6.13
N GLU A 29 4.33 22.37 -5.46
CA GLU A 29 2.92 22.01 -5.31
C GLU A 29 2.16 23.03 -4.43
N ALA A 30 2.80 23.60 -3.41
CA ALA A 30 2.21 24.59 -2.51
C ALA A 30 2.07 25.98 -3.15
N THR A 31 3.05 26.39 -3.98
CA THR A 31 3.04 27.67 -4.70
C THR A 31 2.28 27.61 -6.03
N GLY A 32 1.78 26.44 -6.43
CA GLY A 32 1.08 26.24 -7.70
C GLY A 32 2.00 26.20 -8.92
N ALA A 33 3.32 26.10 -8.72
CA ALA A 33 4.29 25.93 -9.80
C ALA A 33 4.33 24.48 -10.35
N ALA A 34 3.76 23.52 -9.62
CA ALA A 34 3.58 22.14 -10.07
C ALA A 34 2.15 21.65 -9.77
N GLU A 35 1.67 20.76 -10.63
CA GLU A 35 0.42 20.03 -10.42
C GLU A 35 0.50 19.18 -9.15
N LYS A 36 -0.56 19.24 -8.33
CA LYS A 36 -0.64 18.46 -7.09
C LYS A 36 -0.59 16.99 -7.40
N THR A 37 0.09 16.23 -6.53
CA THR A 37 0.01 14.77 -6.57
C THR A 37 -1.46 14.34 -6.52
N PRO A 38 -1.96 13.58 -7.52
CA PRO A 38 -3.36 13.19 -7.53
C PRO A 38 -3.65 12.29 -6.34
N ASP A 39 -4.81 12.50 -5.72
CA ASP A 39 -5.28 11.63 -4.64
C ASP A 39 -5.26 10.16 -5.12
N ARG A 40 -4.86 9.27 -4.22
CA ARG A 40 -4.83 7.83 -4.47
C ARG A 40 -6.20 7.30 -4.87
N ASP A 41 -7.27 7.98 -4.47
CA ASP A 41 -8.64 7.59 -4.80
C ASP A 41 -9.20 8.29 -6.05
N VAL A 42 -8.41 9.13 -6.74
CA VAL A 42 -8.81 9.69 -8.04
C VAL A 42 -9.13 8.56 -9.03
N GLY A 43 -10.33 8.63 -9.58
CA GLY A 43 -10.88 7.67 -10.55
C GLY A 43 -11.45 6.39 -9.95
N LYS A 44 -11.55 6.27 -8.62
CA LYS A 44 -12.20 5.13 -7.94
C LYS A 44 -13.64 5.50 -7.61
N ASP A 45 -14.52 4.51 -7.63
CA ASP A 45 -15.91 4.70 -7.17
C ASP A 45 -15.92 4.91 -5.65
N PRO A 46 -16.39 6.06 -5.14
CA PRO A 46 -16.38 6.35 -3.70
C PRO A 46 -17.18 5.32 -2.89
N SER A 47 -18.26 4.78 -3.45
CA SER A 47 -19.06 3.73 -2.81
C SER A 47 -18.30 2.40 -2.72
N ALA A 48 -17.41 2.12 -3.68
CA ALA A 48 -16.56 0.94 -3.63
C ALA A 48 -15.43 1.09 -2.59
N VAL A 49 -14.83 2.28 -2.49
CA VAL A 49 -13.81 2.60 -1.49
C VAL A 49 -14.38 2.46 -0.08
N ALA A 50 -15.53 3.06 0.19
CA ALA A 50 -16.20 2.99 1.49
C ALA A 50 -16.51 1.54 1.89
N ARG A 51 -17.09 0.74 0.97
CA ARG A 51 -17.37 -0.68 1.22
C ARG A 51 -16.11 -1.51 1.47
N GLY A 52 -15.05 -1.27 0.71
CA GLY A 52 -13.76 -1.93 0.89
C GLY A 52 -13.15 -1.66 2.25
N ALA A 53 -13.21 -0.40 2.71
CA ALA A 53 -12.73 -0.01 4.03
C ALA A 53 -13.50 -0.73 5.16
N VAL A 54 -14.83 -0.72 5.10
CA VAL A 54 -15.68 -1.43 6.06
C VAL A 54 -15.38 -2.92 6.09
N GLY A 55 -15.22 -3.54 4.91
CA GLY A 55 -14.85 -4.95 4.78
C GLY A 55 -13.49 -5.27 5.40
N GLY A 56 -12.48 -4.43 5.16
CA GLY A 56 -11.14 -4.59 5.72
C GLY A 56 -11.11 -4.51 7.24
N LEU A 57 -11.84 -3.56 7.82
CA LEU A 57 -11.96 -3.40 9.28
C LEU A 57 -12.61 -4.64 9.92
N LYS A 58 -13.71 -5.13 9.33
CA LYS A 58 -14.40 -6.34 9.82
C LYS A 58 -13.53 -7.60 9.65
N GLY A 59 -12.94 -7.79 8.47
CA GLY A 59 -12.14 -8.96 8.13
C GLY A 59 -10.85 -9.06 8.94
N GLY A 60 -10.16 -7.93 9.16
CA GLY A 60 -8.95 -7.89 9.98
C GLY A 60 -9.22 -8.29 11.44
N LYS A 61 -10.30 -7.76 12.03
CA LYS A 61 -10.73 -8.13 13.40
C LYS A 61 -11.13 -9.61 13.48
N ALA A 62 -11.88 -10.11 12.50
CA ALA A 62 -12.27 -11.51 12.45
C ALA A 62 -11.05 -12.44 12.38
N ARG A 63 -10.08 -12.14 11.49
CA ARG A 63 -8.82 -12.88 11.39
C ARG A 63 -8.01 -12.84 12.69
N ALA A 64 -7.91 -11.68 13.34
CA ALA A 64 -7.15 -11.57 14.58
C ALA A 64 -7.75 -12.42 15.70
N LYS A 65 -9.09 -12.52 15.77
CA LYS A 65 -9.81 -13.34 16.76
C LYS A 65 -9.65 -14.84 16.52
N SER A 66 -9.59 -15.29 15.27
CA SER A 66 -9.43 -16.72 14.96
C SER A 66 -8.01 -17.24 15.18
N MET A 67 -7.03 -16.36 15.41
CA MET A 67 -5.63 -16.74 15.59
C MET A 67 -5.27 -17.04 17.05
N THR A 68 -4.56 -18.15 17.25
CA THR A 68 -3.94 -18.48 18.54
C THR A 68 -2.78 -17.53 18.87
N LYS A 69 -2.33 -17.51 20.14
CA LYS A 69 -1.18 -16.70 20.58
C LYS A 69 0.07 -17.01 19.74
N LYS A 70 0.35 -18.28 19.46
CA LYS A 70 1.49 -18.73 18.64
C LYS A 70 1.41 -18.20 17.21
N GLN A 71 0.24 -18.30 16.58
CA GLN A 71 0.03 -17.81 15.20
C GLN A 71 0.16 -16.28 15.11
N ARG A 72 -0.35 -15.54 16.11
CA ARG A 72 -0.19 -14.08 16.17
C ARG A 72 1.27 -13.68 16.27
N THR A 73 2.03 -14.31 17.17
CA THR A 73 3.47 -14.06 17.32
C THR A 73 4.25 -14.40 16.05
N ALA A 74 3.96 -15.54 15.41
CA ALA A 74 4.62 -15.92 14.16
C ALA A 74 4.35 -14.90 13.03
N SER A 75 3.11 -14.42 12.91
CA SER A 75 2.76 -13.40 11.92
C SER A 75 3.46 -12.06 12.19
N ALA A 76 3.56 -11.64 13.46
CA ALA A 76 4.27 -10.42 13.84
C ALA A 76 5.77 -10.52 13.51
N LYS A 77 6.41 -11.66 13.82
CA LYS A 77 7.82 -11.91 13.45
C LYS A 77 8.03 -11.84 11.94
N LYS A 78 7.17 -12.49 11.15
CA LYS A 78 7.22 -12.44 9.68
C LYS A 78 7.06 -11.01 9.16
N ALA A 79 6.12 -10.24 9.72
CA ALA A 79 5.92 -8.84 9.33
C ALA A 79 7.12 -7.95 9.69
N SER A 80 7.76 -8.18 10.83
CA SER A 80 8.97 -7.48 11.23
C SER A 80 10.13 -7.79 10.28
N ALA A 81 10.36 -9.08 10.00
CA ALA A 81 11.40 -9.51 9.06
C ALA A 81 11.19 -8.95 7.66
N ALA A 82 9.95 -8.86 7.17
CA ALA A 82 9.67 -8.27 5.86
C ALA A 82 9.91 -6.74 5.80
N ARG A 83 9.80 -6.05 6.94
CA ARG A 83 9.97 -4.58 7.00
C ARG A 83 11.40 -4.16 7.31
N TRP A 84 12.07 -4.92 8.16
CA TRP A 84 13.37 -4.58 8.75
C TRP A 84 14.47 -5.57 8.41
N GLY A 85 14.10 -6.76 7.92
CA GLY A 85 15.07 -7.71 7.39
C GLY A 85 15.73 -7.12 6.16
N LYS A 86 17.05 -7.27 6.10
CA LYS A 86 17.84 -6.90 4.93
C LYS A 86 17.34 -7.73 3.74
N GLU A 87 17.20 -7.09 2.58
CA GLU A 87 16.60 -7.61 1.34
C GLU A 87 17.46 -8.69 0.65
N GLY A 88 18.08 -9.58 1.43
CA GLY A 88 18.99 -10.64 0.97
C GLY A 88 18.92 -11.94 1.78
N ALA A 89 17.87 -12.16 2.57
CA ALA A 89 17.61 -13.46 3.21
C ALA A 89 16.51 -14.25 2.47
N SER A 90 16.41 -14.06 1.16
CA SER A 90 15.54 -14.84 0.27
C SER A 90 16.36 -15.92 -0.42
N ASP A 91 16.90 -16.88 0.33
CA ASP A 91 17.41 -18.17 -0.18
C ASP A 91 17.61 -19.14 1.00
N ALA A 92 16.51 -19.61 1.61
CA ALA A 92 16.55 -20.75 2.53
C ALA A 92 15.21 -21.49 2.54
N HIS A 93 14.69 -21.80 1.35
CA HIS A 93 13.93 -23.05 1.18
C HIS A 93 14.86 -24.00 0.42
N GLY A 94 15.83 -24.54 1.16
CA GLY A 94 16.58 -25.70 0.74
C GLY A 94 15.62 -26.88 0.58
N SER A 95 15.77 -27.52 -0.57
CA SER A 95 15.32 -28.86 -0.91
C SER A 95 15.87 -29.91 0.08
N GLU A 96 15.22 -31.09 0.03
CA GLU A 96 15.73 -32.42 0.46
C GLU A 96 15.75 -32.66 1.99
N SER A 97 15.31 -33.80 2.54
CA SER A 97 14.76 -35.07 2.05
C SER A 97 13.95 -35.71 3.19
#